data_AF-X0VKE7-F1
#
_entry.id   AF-X0VKE7-F1
#
_cell.length_a   1.000
_cell.length_b   1.000
_cell.length_c   1.000
_cell.angle_alpha   90.00
_cell.angle_beta   90.00
_cell.angle_gamma   90.00
#
_symmetry.space_group_name_H-M   'P 1'
#
loop_
_entity.id
_entity.type
_entity.pdbx_description
1 polymer ?
#
loop_
_entity_poly.entity_id
_entity_poly.type
_entity_poly.pdbx_seq_one_letter_code
_entity_poly.pdbx_strand_id
1 'polypeptide(L)'
;LQNSPFPGHVEALKDYIELMKVCSPGIEDYMVGDLREDFYLGKVALTIDWGDTAQFAANAPGTVVSDKVGYALLPGARRTWDYENEKWVDFPNINFAPFLAFGGWVYGIPINSKYPEAAYDFIAFLAGPEKSYIASTTARTGVQPFRDSHFTQLDRWKAWGFADPGEYLDVYRESFQYPNSIMDLRIPGMARYQEALDTELAEAVTGRKTPQQALDDAATAWKKITDELGREKQLELYKASLGF
;
A
#
# COMPACT_ATOMS: atom_id res chain seq x y z
N LEU A 1 18.19 17.78 5.11
CA LEU A 1 17.75 16.77 4.13
C LEU A 1 18.85 16.67 3.08
N GLN A 2 19.42 15.49 2.89
CA GLN A 2 20.55 15.23 2.00
C GLN A 2 20.22 15.59 0.54
N ASN A 3 21.26 15.86 -0.26
CA ASN A 3 21.13 16.37 -1.62
C ASN A 3 20.78 15.31 -2.68
N SER A 4 20.87 14.01 -2.36
CA SER A 4 20.71 12.90 -3.31
C SER A 4 19.92 11.73 -2.68
N PRO A 5 19.12 10.97 -3.45
CA PRO A 5 18.50 9.72 -3.03
C PRO A 5 19.53 8.70 -2.53
N PHE A 6 19.14 7.90 -1.54
CA PHE A 6 19.99 6.84 -1.03
C PHE A 6 20.25 5.75 -2.08
N PRO A 7 21.45 5.14 -2.12
CA PRO A 7 21.75 4.00 -2.99
C PRO A 7 20.73 2.86 -2.90
N GLY A 8 20.13 2.63 -1.72
CA GLY A 8 19.06 1.67 -1.54
C GLY A 8 17.81 1.96 -2.39
N HIS A 9 17.41 3.22 -2.53
CA HIS A 9 16.25 3.59 -3.37
C HIS A 9 16.56 3.38 -4.85
N VAL A 10 17.79 3.69 -5.27
CA VAL A 10 18.24 3.50 -6.65
C VAL A 10 18.27 2.01 -7.00
N GLU A 11 18.71 1.16 -6.08
CA GLU A 11 18.68 -0.30 -6.26
C GLU A 11 17.23 -0.83 -6.31
N ALA A 12 16.35 -0.36 -5.44
CA ALA A 12 14.94 -0.73 -5.47
C ALA A 12 14.25 -0.36 -6.80
N LEU A 13 14.60 0.79 -7.40
CA LEU A 13 14.09 1.17 -8.72
C LEU A 13 14.65 0.27 -9.84
N LYS A 14 15.89 -0.19 -9.75
CA LYS A 14 16.40 -1.20 -10.70
C LYS A 14 15.64 -2.52 -10.57
N ASP A 15 15.42 -2.99 -9.34
CA ASP A 15 14.64 -4.20 -9.09
C ASP A 15 13.22 -4.07 -9.65
N TYR A 16 12.58 -2.91 -9.46
CA TYR A 16 11.27 -2.62 -10.04
C TYR A 16 11.30 -2.69 -11.57
N ILE A 17 12.29 -2.10 -12.23
CA ILE A 17 12.45 -2.17 -13.69
C ILE A 17 12.68 -3.61 -14.18
N GLU A 18 13.44 -4.43 -13.45
CA GLU A 18 13.62 -5.85 -13.77
C GLU A 18 12.32 -6.64 -13.59
N LEU A 19 11.54 -6.34 -12.54
CA LEU A 19 10.23 -6.97 -12.32
C LEU A 19 9.25 -6.70 -13.47
N MET A 20 9.26 -5.49 -14.04
CA MET A 20 8.40 -5.16 -15.18
C MET A 20 8.61 -6.08 -16.39
N LYS A 21 9.78 -6.71 -16.53
CA LYS A 21 10.09 -7.64 -17.64
C LYS A 21 9.42 -9.01 -17.49
N VAL A 22 9.00 -9.38 -16.28
CA VAL A 22 8.35 -10.66 -15.98
C VAL A 22 6.88 -10.52 -15.61
N CYS A 23 6.38 -9.30 -15.55
CA CYS A 23 4.97 -8.99 -15.38
C CYS A 23 4.15 -9.28 -16.66
N SER A 24 2.83 -9.29 -16.53
CA SER A 24 1.92 -9.42 -17.66
C SER A 24 2.20 -8.35 -18.73
N PRO A 25 2.09 -8.68 -20.04
CA PRO A 25 2.22 -7.68 -21.09
C PRO A 25 1.22 -6.52 -20.93
N GLY A 26 1.69 -5.27 -21.06
CA GLY A 26 0.86 -4.08 -20.91
C GLY A 26 0.64 -3.64 -19.46
N ILE A 27 1.38 -4.20 -18.49
CA ILE A 27 1.22 -3.88 -17.07
C ILE A 27 1.43 -2.38 -16.74
N GLU A 28 2.15 -1.65 -17.60
CA GLU A 28 2.30 -0.20 -17.53
C GLU A 28 0.98 0.57 -17.54
N ASP A 29 -0.07 0.01 -18.15
CA ASP A 29 -1.41 0.59 -18.23
C ASP A 29 -2.42 -0.10 -17.31
N TYR A 30 -2.00 -1.08 -16.51
CA TYR A 30 -2.90 -1.82 -15.63
C TYR A 30 -3.52 -0.92 -14.57
N MET A 31 -4.82 -1.13 -14.36
CA MET A 31 -5.51 -0.68 -13.17
C MET A 31 -5.67 -1.85 -12.20
N VAL A 32 -6.10 -1.54 -10.98
CA VAL A 32 -6.35 -2.54 -9.93
C VAL A 32 -7.28 -3.69 -10.37
N GLY A 33 -8.20 -3.42 -11.30
CA GLY A 33 -9.11 -4.43 -11.85
C GLY A 33 -8.39 -5.47 -12.71
N ASP A 34 -7.48 -5.02 -13.58
CA ASP A 34 -6.75 -5.87 -14.52
C ASP A 34 -5.82 -6.85 -13.79
N LEU A 35 -5.10 -6.33 -12.78
CA LEU A 35 -4.22 -7.11 -11.93
C LEU A 35 -4.97 -8.21 -11.15
N ARG A 36 -6.16 -7.89 -10.64
CA ARG A 36 -7.03 -8.87 -9.95
C ARG A 36 -7.56 -9.92 -10.92
N GLU A 37 -7.98 -9.52 -12.11
CA GLU A 37 -8.48 -10.42 -13.14
C GLU A 37 -7.44 -11.44 -13.57
N ASP A 38 -6.23 -10.99 -13.89
CA ASP A 38 -5.14 -11.88 -14.24
C ASP A 38 -4.85 -12.92 -13.14
N PHE A 39 -4.93 -12.50 -11.87
CA PHE A 39 -4.70 -13.40 -10.75
C PHE A 39 -5.85 -14.42 -10.57
N TYR A 40 -7.11 -14.00 -10.47
CA TYR A 40 -8.20 -14.94 -10.19
C TYR A 40 -8.50 -15.87 -11.39
N LEU A 41 -8.15 -15.46 -12.62
CA LEU A 41 -8.18 -16.31 -13.82
C LEU A 41 -6.94 -17.22 -13.94
N GLY A 42 -5.99 -17.14 -13.02
CA GLY A 42 -4.81 -18.01 -12.96
C GLY A 42 -3.77 -17.72 -14.05
N LYS A 43 -3.73 -16.51 -14.60
CA LYS A 43 -2.72 -16.09 -15.60
C LYS A 43 -1.37 -15.78 -14.97
N VAL A 44 -1.35 -15.37 -13.70
CA VAL A 44 -0.15 -15.06 -12.93
C VAL A 44 -0.09 -15.87 -11.64
N ALA A 45 1.12 -16.23 -11.20
CA ALA A 45 1.33 -17.00 -9.96
C ALA A 45 1.40 -16.12 -8.71
N LEU A 46 1.74 -14.84 -8.87
CA LEU A 46 1.91 -13.88 -7.79
C LEU A 46 1.26 -12.55 -8.20
N THR A 47 0.69 -11.87 -7.22
CA THR A 47 0.13 -10.53 -7.36
C THR A 47 0.46 -9.71 -6.11
N ILE A 48 0.80 -8.44 -6.29
CA ILE A 48 1.03 -7.49 -5.20
C ILE A 48 -0.11 -6.47 -5.28
N ASP A 49 -1.08 -6.58 -4.38
CA ASP A 49 -2.27 -5.75 -4.36
C ASP A 49 -2.83 -5.63 -2.94
N TRP A 50 -3.89 -4.84 -2.80
CA TRP A 50 -4.74 -4.78 -1.62
C TRP A 50 -5.41 -6.12 -1.31
N GLY A 51 -5.80 -6.31 -0.04
CA GLY A 51 -6.41 -7.55 0.47
C GLY A 51 -7.74 -7.93 -0.17
N ASP A 52 -8.40 -7.02 -0.91
CA ASP A 52 -9.57 -7.37 -1.72
C ASP A 52 -9.28 -8.52 -2.68
N THR A 53 -8.04 -8.62 -3.20
CA THR A 53 -7.64 -9.68 -4.13
C THR A 53 -7.88 -11.07 -3.56
N ALA A 54 -7.75 -11.23 -2.26
CA ALA A 54 -8.08 -12.47 -1.57
C ALA A 54 -9.57 -12.79 -1.67
N GLN A 55 -10.44 -11.79 -1.52
CA GLN A 55 -11.89 -11.93 -1.64
C GLN A 55 -12.31 -12.20 -3.08
N PHE A 56 -11.68 -11.55 -4.06
CA PHE A 56 -11.89 -11.82 -5.48
C PHE A 56 -11.41 -13.23 -5.86
N ALA A 57 -10.25 -13.66 -5.38
CA ALA A 57 -9.74 -14.99 -5.67
C ALA A 57 -10.64 -16.09 -5.10
N ALA A 58 -11.24 -15.87 -3.94
CA ALA A 58 -12.21 -16.80 -3.34
C ALA A 58 -13.54 -16.85 -4.11
N ASN A 59 -14.10 -15.69 -4.49
CA ASN A 59 -15.53 -15.56 -4.84
C ASN A 59 -15.83 -14.95 -6.23
N ALA A 60 -14.83 -14.50 -7.00
CA ALA A 60 -15.10 -13.88 -8.30
C ALA A 60 -15.73 -14.89 -9.28
N PRO A 61 -16.71 -14.45 -10.11
CA PRO A 61 -17.25 -15.31 -11.16
C PRO A 61 -16.13 -15.83 -12.07
N GLY A 62 -16.01 -17.16 -12.19
CA GLY A 62 -15.00 -17.79 -13.04
C GLY A 62 -13.60 -17.90 -12.42
N THR A 63 -13.43 -17.60 -11.12
CA THR A 63 -12.15 -17.85 -10.44
C THR A 63 -11.72 -19.31 -10.56
N VAL A 64 -10.46 -19.53 -10.91
CA VAL A 64 -9.85 -20.88 -11.01
C VAL A 64 -8.91 -21.19 -9.84
N VAL A 65 -8.70 -20.20 -8.96
CA VAL A 65 -7.77 -20.22 -7.83
C VAL A 65 -8.47 -20.24 -6.48
N SER A 66 -9.80 -20.42 -6.45
CA SER A 66 -10.55 -20.62 -5.20
C SER A 66 -9.93 -21.75 -4.39
N ASP A 67 -9.71 -21.49 -3.09
CA ASP A 67 -9.04 -22.37 -2.12
C ASP A 67 -7.59 -22.78 -2.47
N LYS A 68 -6.91 -22.03 -3.35
CA LYS A 68 -5.50 -22.28 -3.76
C LYS A 68 -4.55 -21.11 -3.51
N VAL A 69 -5.02 -20.08 -2.81
CA VAL A 69 -4.26 -18.85 -2.56
C VAL A 69 -3.55 -18.95 -1.22
N GLY A 70 -2.25 -18.66 -1.21
CA GLY A 70 -1.48 -18.39 0.01
C GLY A 70 -1.26 -16.88 0.18
N TYR A 71 -0.92 -16.46 1.40
CA TYR A 71 -0.73 -15.06 1.76
C TYR A 71 0.65 -14.85 2.36
N ALA A 72 1.26 -13.71 2.08
CA ALA A 72 2.58 -13.39 2.60
C ALA A 72 2.73 -11.88 2.84
N LEU A 73 3.67 -11.52 3.72
CA LEU A 73 4.16 -10.15 3.79
C LEU A 73 4.70 -9.71 2.43
N LEU A 74 4.65 -8.40 2.17
CA LEU A 74 5.31 -7.81 1.00
C LEU A 74 6.78 -8.25 0.94
N PRO A 75 7.33 -8.52 -0.26
CA PRO A 75 8.71 -8.98 -0.40
C PRO A 75 9.69 -8.08 0.35
N GLY A 76 10.55 -8.70 1.16
CA GLY A 76 11.67 -8.03 1.82
C GLY A 76 12.99 -8.25 1.08
N ALA A 77 14.08 -7.76 1.66
CA ALA A 77 15.42 -7.89 1.10
C ALA A 77 16.40 -8.53 2.08
N ARG A 78 17.35 -9.33 1.58
CA ARG A 78 18.50 -9.80 2.39
C ARG A 78 19.60 -8.76 2.52
N ARG A 79 19.61 -7.75 1.66
CA ARG A 79 20.62 -6.70 1.62
C ARG A 79 19.93 -5.35 1.55
N THR A 80 20.26 -4.44 2.45
CA THR A 80 19.68 -3.09 2.47
C THR A 80 20.77 -2.03 2.65
N TRP A 81 20.43 -0.77 2.36
CA TRP A 81 21.31 0.36 2.59
C TRP A 81 21.06 0.95 3.98
N ASP A 82 22.08 0.95 4.82
CA ASP A 82 22.11 1.67 6.09
C ASP A 82 22.45 3.14 5.81
N TYR A 83 21.44 4.00 5.90
CA TYR A 83 21.58 5.41 5.59
C TYR A 83 22.37 6.20 6.65
N GLU A 84 22.44 5.71 7.89
CA GLU A 84 23.14 6.38 8.98
C GLU A 84 24.65 6.13 8.89
N ASN A 85 25.04 4.91 8.53
CA ASN A 85 26.44 4.50 8.39
C ASN A 85 26.93 4.50 6.93
N GLU A 86 26.08 4.91 5.99
CA GLU A 86 26.36 5.01 4.56
C GLU A 86 27.01 3.74 3.98
N LYS A 87 26.43 2.56 4.29
CA LYS A 87 26.95 1.27 3.84
C LYS A 87 25.86 0.27 3.51
N TRP A 88 26.19 -0.71 2.68
CA TRP A 88 25.35 -1.89 2.48
C TRP A 88 25.48 -2.86 3.66
N VAL A 89 24.35 -3.44 4.08
CA VAL A 89 24.29 -4.42 5.16
C VAL A 89 23.55 -5.66 4.65
N ASP A 90 24.16 -6.82 4.86
CA ASP A 90 23.56 -8.13 4.60
C ASP A 90 22.97 -8.71 5.89
N PHE A 91 21.78 -9.30 5.79
CA PHE A 91 21.03 -9.89 6.89
C PHE A 91 20.95 -11.42 6.72
N PRO A 92 21.09 -12.19 7.82
CA PRO A 92 20.94 -13.64 7.77
C PRO A 92 19.50 -14.07 7.44
N ASN A 93 18.52 -13.26 7.85
CA ASN A 93 17.10 -13.41 7.55
C ASN A 93 16.62 -12.29 6.64
N ILE A 94 15.46 -12.46 6.01
CA ILE A 94 14.86 -11.41 5.18
C ILE A 94 14.51 -10.20 6.06
N ASN A 95 14.94 -9.01 5.66
CA ASN A 95 14.49 -7.75 6.24
C ASN A 95 13.22 -7.29 5.51
N PHE A 96 12.08 -7.40 6.19
CA PHE A 96 10.81 -6.91 5.68
C PHE A 96 10.58 -5.44 6.07
N ALA A 97 9.88 -4.72 5.20
CA ALA A 97 9.40 -3.38 5.45
C ALA A 97 7.99 -3.24 4.85
N PRO A 98 6.95 -3.87 5.45
CA PRO A 98 5.61 -3.84 4.89
C PRO A 98 5.11 -2.41 4.74
N PHE A 99 4.63 -2.05 3.54
CA PHE A 99 4.09 -0.74 3.26
C PHE A 99 2.58 -0.69 3.57
N LEU A 100 2.22 0.08 4.59
CA LEU A 100 0.85 0.35 5.03
C LEU A 100 0.24 1.48 4.21
N ALA A 101 0.07 1.19 2.92
CA ALA A 101 -0.32 2.17 1.93
C ALA A 101 -1.75 2.70 2.13
N PHE A 102 -1.97 3.97 1.75
CA PHE A 102 -3.26 4.67 1.74
C PHE A 102 -3.92 4.94 3.10
N GLY A 103 -3.30 4.58 4.23
CA GLY A 103 -3.76 4.94 5.59
C GLY A 103 -5.16 4.45 5.99
N GLY A 104 -5.86 3.74 5.10
CA GLY A 104 -7.25 3.31 5.23
C GLY A 104 -8.27 4.31 4.70
N TRP A 105 -9.51 3.84 4.51
CA TRP A 105 -10.63 4.70 4.15
C TRP A 105 -11.12 5.50 5.35
N VAL A 106 -11.36 6.80 5.14
CA VAL A 106 -11.87 7.70 6.19
C VAL A 106 -13.20 8.33 5.78
N TYR A 107 -14.09 8.50 6.75
CA TYR A 107 -15.29 9.32 6.60
C TYR A 107 -15.01 10.74 7.12
N GLY A 108 -15.37 11.75 6.33
CA GLY A 108 -15.20 13.15 6.70
C GLY A 108 -16.53 13.90 6.74
N ILE A 109 -16.71 14.79 7.71
CA ILE A 109 -17.83 15.73 7.77
C ILE A 109 -17.31 17.12 7.35
N PRO A 110 -17.82 17.70 6.25
CA PRO A 110 -17.44 19.06 5.86
C PRO A 110 -17.78 20.06 6.96
N ILE A 111 -16.89 21.02 7.22
CA ILE A 111 -17.09 22.06 8.26
C ILE A 111 -18.33 22.91 8.04
N ASN A 112 -18.81 23.01 6.79
CA ASN A 112 -20.00 23.75 6.39
C ASN A 112 -21.25 22.86 6.26
N SER A 113 -21.23 21.62 6.75
CA SER A 113 -22.40 20.76 6.77
C SER A 113 -23.54 21.41 7.56
N LYS A 114 -24.75 21.36 6.99
CA LYS A 114 -25.96 21.82 7.69
C LYS A 114 -26.47 20.81 8.73
N TYR A 115 -25.97 19.58 8.70
CA TYR A 115 -26.42 18.47 9.54
C TYR A 115 -25.23 17.65 10.06
N PRO A 116 -24.29 18.26 10.80
CA PRO A 116 -23.07 17.56 11.25
C PRO A 116 -23.39 16.40 12.21
N GLU A 117 -24.38 16.54 13.08
CA GLU A 117 -24.77 15.49 14.04
C GLU A 117 -25.39 14.28 13.33
N ALA A 118 -26.33 14.49 12.41
CA ALA A 118 -26.92 13.40 11.64
C ALA A 118 -25.90 12.68 10.75
N ALA A 119 -24.95 13.44 10.17
CA ALA A 119 -23.85 12.85 9.42
C ALA A 119 -22.94 12.00 10.32
N TYR A 120 -22.65 12.48 11.53
CA TYR A 120 -21.89 11.72 12.53
C TYR A 120 -22.59 10.43 12.92
N ASP A 121 -23.89 10.47 13.22
CA ASP A 121 -24.68 9.28 13.58
C ASP A 121 -24.67 8.23 12.45
N PHE A 122 -24.79 8.68 11.20
CA PHE A 122 -24.72 7.79 10.05
C PHE A 122 -23.33 7.17 9.87
N ILE A 123 -22.26 7.95 10.03
CA ILE A 123 -20.89 7.46 10.00
C ILE A 123 -20.65 6.45 11.14
N ALA A 124 -21.12 6.74 12.35
CA ALA A 124 -21.01 5.84 13.50
C ALA A 124 -21.75 4.52 13.26
N PHE A 125 -22.93 4.56 12.60
CA PHE A 125 -23.65 3.37 12.18
C PHE A 125 -22.85 2.54 11.17
N LEU A 126 -22.28 3.17 10.13
CA LEU A 126 -21.48 2.48 9.11
C LEU A 126 -20.17 1.89 9.67
N ALA A 127 -19.50 2.65 10.53
CA ALA A 127 -18.26 2.23 11.17
C ALA A 127 -18.51 1.24 12.32
N GLY A 128 -19.75 1.08 12.79
CA GLY A 128 -20.11 0.22 13.90
C GLY A 128 -19.76 -1.26 13.62
N PRO A 129 -19.52 -2.08 14.67
CA PRO A 129 -18.96 -3.42 14.52
C PRO A 129 -19.69 -4.32 13.52
N GLU A 130 -21.02 -4.26 13.50
CA GLU A 130 -21.81 -5.10 12.59
C GLU A 130 -21.67 -4.67 11.12
N LYS A 131 -21.71 -3.37 10.85
CA LYS A 131 -21.63 -2.83 9.48
C LYS A 131 -20.21 -2.89 8.94
N SER A 132 -19.21 -2.59 9.76
CA SER A 132 -17.80 -2.71 9.38
C SER A 132 -17.44 -4.16 9.05
N TYR A 133 -18.05 -5.12 9.74
CA TYR A 133 -17.82 -6.53 9.46
C TYR A 133 -18.35 -6.91 8.08
N ILE A 134 -19.62 -6.59 7.79
CA ILE A 134 -20.22 -6.82 6.47
C ILE A 134 -19.37 -6.16 5.40
N ALA A 135 -18.93 -4.92 5.62
CA ALA A 135 -18.05 -4.23 4.68
C ALA A 135 -16.74 -4.98 4.46
N SER A 136 -16.09 -5.48 5.51
CA SER A 136 -14.80 -6.16 5.42
C SER A 136 -14.87 -7.54 4.75
N THR A 137 -16.02 -8.20 4.79
CA THR A 137 -16.21 -9.55 4.24
C THR A 137 -16.93 -9.58 2.90
N THR A 138 -17.45 -8.45 2.43
CA THR A 138 -18.10 -8.34 1.13
C THR A 138 -17.11 -7.89 0.07
N ALA A 139 -16.94 -8.68 -0.99
CA ALA A 139 -16.08 -8.29 -2.11
C ALA A 139 -16.52 -6.94 -2.71
N ARG A 140 -15.54 -6.18 -3.24
CA ARG A 140 -15.72 -4.87 -3.92
C ARG A 140 -16.06 -3.69 -3.01
N THR A 141 -16.11 -3.86 -1.69
CA THR A 141 -16.27 -2.72 -0.78
C THR A 141 -14.99 -1.90 -0.64
N GLY A 142 -13.82 -2.49 -0.91
CA GLY A 142 -12.53 -1.85 -0.68
C GLY A 142 -12.12 -1.82 0.79
N VAL A 143 -12.87 -2.46 1.71
CA VAL A 143 -12.63 -2.38 3.14
C VAL A 143 -11.88 -3.64 3.62
N GLN A 144 -10.69 -3.45 4.19
CA GLN A 144 -9.87 -4.52 4.77
C GLN A 144 -10.07 -4.58 6.30
N PRO A 145 -9.61 -5.63 7.01
CA PRO A 145 -9.70 -5.71 8.46
C PRO A 145 -9.05 -4.52 9.16
N PHE A 146 -9.79 -3.81 10.02
CA PHE A 146 -9.28 -2.67 10.80
C PHE A 146 -9.74 -2.67 12.27
N ARG A 147 -10.49 -3.69 12.71
CA ARG A 147 -10.93 -3.88 14.10
C ARG A 147 -10.47 -5.23 14.61
N ASP A 148 -10.14 -5.34 15.89
CA ASP A 148 -9.76 -6.62 16.50
C ASP A 148 -10.79 -7.74 16.25
N SER A 149 -12.08 -7.41 16.32
CA SER A 149 -13.17 -8.35 16.08
C SER A 149 -13.17 -8.93 14.66
N HIS A 150 -12.63 -8.22 13.67
CA HIS A 150 -12.50 -8.74 12.30
C HIS A 150 -11.51 -9.91 12.23
N PHE A 151 -10.53 -9.96 13.13
CA PHE A 151 -9.53 -11.03 13.14
C PHE A 151 -9.92 -12.24 13.99
N THR A 152 -10.91 -12.09 14.89
CA THR A 152 -11.28 -13.16 15.84
C THR A 152 -12.56 -13.91 15.44
N GLN A 153 -13.42 -13.33 14.61
CA GLN A 153 -14.74 -13.89 14.28
C GLN A 153 -14.75 -14.66 12.95
N LEU A 154 -13.81 -15.60 12.75
CA LEU A 154 -13.58 -16.31 11.47
C LEU A 154 -14.86 -16.84 10.79
N ASP A 155 -15.84 -17.30 11.56
CA ASP A 155 -17.10 -17.85 11.02
C ASP A 155 -17.85 -16.86 10.13
N ARG A 156 -17.81 -15.55 10.41
CA ARG A 156 -18.48 -14.59 9.52
C ARG A 156 -17.66 -14.22 8.28
N TRP A 157 -16.37 -14.53 8.19
CA TRP A 157 -15.66 -14.54 6.90
C TRP A 157 -16.08 -15.74 6.05
N LYS A 158 -16.19 -16.91 6.68
CA LYS A 158 -16.65 -18.15 6.02
C LYS A 158 -18.07 -18.02 5.48
N ALA A 159 -18.96 -17.36 6.22
CA ALA A 159 -20.32 -17.06 5.78
C ALA A 159 -20.39 -16.24 4.47
N TRP A 160 -19.30 -15.54 4.12
CA TRP A 160 -19.15 -14.75 2.90
C TRP A 160 -18.23 -15.41 1.85
N GLY A 161 -18.03 -16.72 1.94
CA GLY A 161 -17.34 -17.52 0.92
C GLY A 161 -15.82 -17.59 1.07
N PHE A 162 -15.28 -17.12 2.18
CA PHE A 162 -13.86 -17.26 2.50
C PHE A 162 -13.61 -18.56 3.28
N ALA A 163 -13.27 -19.66 2.58
CA ALA A 163 -13.23 -20.99 3.19
C ALA A 163 -12.25 -21.07 4.38
N ASP A 164 -11.05 -20.53 4.21
CA ASP A 164 -10.03 -20.41 5.26
C ASP A 164 -9.43 -18.99 5.34
N PRO A 165 -10.03 -18.11 6.16
CA PRO A 165 -9.54 -16.73 6.31
C PRO A 165 -8.34 -16.62 7.26
N GLY A 166 -7.92 -17.71 7.93
CA GLY A 166 -6.94 -17.66 9.03
C GLY A 166 -5.61 -17.07 8.59
N GLU A 167 -4.98 -17.68 7.58
CA GLU A 167 -3.68 -17.23 7.04
C GLU A 167 -3.75 -15.79 6.52
N TYR A 168 -4.81 -15.43 5.80
CA TYR A 168 -5.04 -14.08 5.31
C TYR A 168 -5.06 -13.04 6.45
N LEU A 169 -5.80 -13.32 7.51
CA LEU A 169 -5.95 -12.42 8.66
C LEU A 169 -4.68 -12.34 9.50
N ASP A 170 -3.96 -13.44 9.64
CA ASP A 170 -2.68 -13.50 10.35
C ASP A 170 -1.62 -12.66 9.64
N VAL A 171 -1.47 -12.80 8.32
CA VAL A 171 -0.55 -11.98 7.52
C VAL A 171 -0.92 -10.50 7.57
N TYR A 172 -2.21 -10.16 7.55
CA TYR A 172 -2.66 -8.78 7.72
C TYR A 172 -2.25 -8.20 9.07
N ARG A 173 -2.50 -8.96 10.15
CA ARG A 173 -2.12 -8.56 11.51
C ARG A 173 -0.61 -8.41 11.64
N GLU A 174 0.15 -9.35 11.09
CA GLU A 174 1.61 -9.31 11.07
C GLU A 174 2.11 -8.07 10.34
N SER A 175 1.56 -7.75 9.17
CA SER A 175 1.90 -6.54 8.39
C SER A 175 1.69 -5.26 9.20
N PHE A 176 0.54 -5.11 9.87
CA PHE A 176 0.23 -3.95 10.70
C PHE A 176 1.13 -3.80 11.94
N GLN A 177 1.61 -4.93 12.47
CA GLN A 177 2.40 -4.96 13.70
C GLN A 177 3.90 -5.09 13.43
N TYR A 178 4.30 -5.16 12.15
CA TYR A 178 5.69 -5.40 11.79
C TYR A 178 6.55 -4.21 12.25
N PRO A 179 7.66 -4.42 12.99
CA PRO A 179 8.42 -3.31 13.60
C PRO A 179 8.95 -2.27 12.61
N ASN A 180 9.17 -2.68 11.36
CA ASN A 180 9.68 -1.84 10.28
C ASN A 180 8.61 -1.52 9.22
N SER A 181 7.33 -1.54 9.60
CA SER A 181 6.24 -1.14 8.69
C SER A 181 6.36 0.35 8.32
N ILE A 182 6.16 0.68 7.06
CA ILE A 182 6.26 2.06 6.54
C ILE A 182 4.86 2.57 6.20
N MET A 183 4.56 3.81 6.58
CA MET A 183 3.30 4.47 6.22
C MET A 183 3.49 5.43 5.04
N ASP A 184 2.39 5.76 4.38
CA ASP A 184 2.34 6.78 3.35
C ASP A 184 2.62 8.19 3.89
N LEU A 185 2.99 9.11 2.99
CA LEU A 185 3.28 10.50 3.32
C LEU A 185 1.99 11.25 3.68
N ARG A 186 1.71 11.47 4.96
CA ARG A 186 0.45 12.11 5.43
C ARG A 186 0.60 13.59 5.77
N ILE A 187 1.08 14.40 4.83
CA ILE A 187 1.20 15.87 4.99
C ILE A 187 0.55 16.63 3.83
N PRO A 188 0.17 17.91 4.00
CA PRO A 188 -0.40 18.72 2.93
C PRO A 188 0.50 18.74 1.69
N GLY A 189 -0.11 18.56 0.52
CA GLY A 189 0.60 18.46 -0.75
C GLY A 189 1.04 17.04 -1.14
N MET A 190 0.71 16.00 -0.35
CA MET A 190 1.00 14.58 -0.63
C MET A 190 0.82 14.21 -2.11
N ALA A 191 -0.33 14.54 -2.71
CA ALA A 191 -0.60 14.23 -4.12
C ALA A 191 0.45 14.81 -5.09
N ARG A 192 0.98 16.00 -4.81
CA ARG A 192 2.04 16.63 -5.63
C ARG A 192 3.37 15.90 -5.50
N TYR A 193 3.69 15.40 -4.31
CA TYR A 193 4.89 14.58 -4.10
C TYR A 193 4.75 13.24 -4.84
N GLN A 194 3.60 12.59 -4.73
CA GLN A 194 3.33 11.33 -5.41
C GLN A 194 3.40 11.49 -6.94
N GLU A 195 2.72 12.49 -7.50
CA GLU A 195 2.74 12.78 -8.94
C GLU A 195 4.16 13.05 -9.47
N ALA A 196 4.96 13.81 -8.72
CA ALA A 196 6.35 14.07 -9.06
C ALA A 196 7.22 12.80 -9.03
N LEU A 197 6.95 11.87 -8.11
CA LEU A 197 7.63 10.58 -8.06
C LEU A 197 7.18 9.69 -9.23
N ASP A 198 5.87 9.52 -9.43
CA ASP A 198 5.27 8.66 -10.45
C ASP A 198 5.75 9.03 -11.85
N THR A 199 5.82 10.34 -12.15
CA THR A 199 6.35 10.84 -13.41
C THR A 199 7.77 10.32 -13.67
N GLU A 200 8.65 10.44 -12.67
CA GLU A 200 10.06 10.06 -12.80
C GLU A 200 10.26 8.53 -12.81
N LEU A 201 9.46 7.79 -12.05
CA LEU A 201 9.43 6.33 -12.12
C LEU A 201 9.02 5.85 -13.52
N ALA A 202 7.99 6.46 -14.12
CA ALA A 202 7.56 6.13 -15.47
C ALA A 202 8.66 6.40 -16.52
N GLU A 203 9.37 7.53 -16.42
CA GLU A 203 10.52 7.84 -17.28
C GLU A 203 11.67 6.83 -17.13
N ALA A 204 11.90 6.31 -15.92
CA ALA A 204 12.90 5.28 -15.68
C ALA A 204 12.48 3.92 -16.25
N VAL A 205 11.22 3.53 -16.06
CA VAL A 205 10.65 2.27 -16.58
C VAL A 205 10.69 2.23 -18.10
N THR A 206 10.39 3.34 -18.79
CA THR A 206 10.49 3.42 -20.26
C THR A 206 11.92 3.59 -20.77
N GLY A 207 12.92 3.62 -19.88
CA GLY A 207 14.33 3.76 -20.23
C GLY A 207 14.74 5.16 -20.71
N ARG A 208 13.88 6.16 -20.56
CA ARG A 208 14.18 7.56 -20.91
C ARG A 208 15.12 8.22 -19.91
N LYS A 209 15.11 7.76 -18.66
CA LYS A 209 16.05 8.16 -17.60
C LYS A 209 16.71 6.95 -16.96
N THR A 210 17.92 7.14 -16.43
CA THR A 210 18.51 6.15 -15.52
C THR A 210 17.79 6.18 -14.17
N PRO A 211 17.79 5.09 -13.38
CA PRO A 211 17.21 5.10 -12.03
C PRO A 211 17.77 6.21 -11.12
N GLN A 212 19.07 6.48 -11.22
CA GLN A 212 19.71 7.56 -10.48
C GLN A 212 19.14 8.92 -10.89
N GLN A 213 19.11 9.21 -12.19
CA GLN A 213 18.63 10.49 -12.72
C GLN A 213 17.15 10.73 -12.37
N ALA A 214 16.30 9.71 -12.53
CA ALA A 214 14.88 9.81 -12.17
C ALA A 214 14.68 10.16 -10.69
N LEU A 215 15.40 9.48 -9.79
CA LEU A 215 15.28 9.75 -8.35
C LEU A 215 15.93 11.08 -7.93
N ASP A 216 16.98 11.54 -8.61
CA ASP A 216 17.57 12.87 -8.41
C ASP A 216 16.57 13.98 -8.81
N ASP A 217 15.87 13.79 -9.93
CA ASP A 217 14.86 14.73 -10.45
C ASP A 217 13.62 14.74 -9.53
N ALA A 218 13.13 13.58 -9.09
CA ALA A 218 12.04 13.46 -8.12
C ALA A 218 12.40 14.16 -6.79
N ALA A 219 13.61 13.93 -6.28
CA ALA A 219 14.09 14.59 -5.07
C ALA A 219 14.20 16.11 -5.25
N THR A 220 14.49 16.60 -6.45
CA THR A 220 14.52 18.03 -6.76
C THR A 220 13.12 18.64 -6.81
N ALA A 221 12.16 17.95 -7.43
CA ALA A 221 10.76 18.35 -7.43
C ALA A 221 10.18 18.38 -6.01
N TRP A 222 10.46 17.37 -5.19
CA TRP A 222 10.05 17.32 -3.78
C TRP A 222 10.60 18.49 -2.97
N LYS A 223 11.87 18.87 -3.17
CA LYS A 223 12.45 20.04 -2.50
C LYS A 223 11.67 21.31 -2.84
N LYS A 224 11.38 21.53 -4.13
CA LYS A 224 10.57 22.67 -4.60
C LYS A 224 9.18 22.68 -3.97
N ILE A 225 8.47 21.55 -3.97
CA ILE A 225 7.14 21.42 -3.34
C ILE A 225 7.23 21.75 -1.85
N THR A 226 8.25 21.23 -1.16
CA THR A 226 8.48 21.48 0.28
C THR A 226 8.70 22.97 0.57
N ASP A 227 9.49 23.66 -0.28
CA ASP A 227 9.78 25.08 -0.10
C ASP A 227 8.55 25.95 -0.37
N GLU A 228 7.77 25.64 -1.40
CA GLU A 228 6.52 26.35 -1.72
C GLU A 228 5.44 26.19 -0.63
N LEU A 229 5.38 25.02 0.02
CA LEU A 229 4.43 24.74 1.10
C LEU A 229 4.95 25.14 2.49
N GLY A 230 6.17 25.68 2.57
CA GLY A 230 6.83 26.06 3.82
C GLY A 230 7.56 24.89 4.47
N ARG A 231 8.89 24.84 4.30
CA ARG A 231 9.74 23.73 4.75
C ARG A 231 9.64 23.42 6.24
N GLU A 232 9.67 24.44 7.09
CA GLU A 232 9.56 24.26 8.54
C GLU A 232 8.20 23.66 8.92
N LYS A 233 7.12 24.15 8.30
CA LYS A 233 5.77 23.64 8.55
C LYS A 233 5.59 22.21 8.06
N GLN A 234 6.13 21.89 6.89
CA GLN A 234 6.15 20.52 6.36
C GLN A 234 6.91 19.57 7.28
N LEU A 235 8.06 19.98 7.82
CA LEU A 235 8.83 19.18 8.77
C LEU A 235 8.07 18.95 10.09
N GLU A 236 7.41 19.99 10.61
CA GLU A 236 6.56 19.89 11.81
C GLU A 236 5.41 18.89 11.58
N LEU A 237 4.68 19.02 10.48
CA LEU A 237 3.56 18.13 10.14
C LEU A 237 4.02 16.69 9.85
N TYR A 238 5.21 16.52 9.26
CA TYR A 238 5.78 15.20 9.01
C TYR A 238 6.17 14.48 10.30
N LYS A 239 6.77 15.19 11.26
CA LYS A 239 7.03 14.65 12.60
C LYS A 239 5.73 14.28 13.33
N ALA A 240 4.75 15.18 13.31
CA ALA A 240 3.45 14.95 13.93
C ALA A 240 2.72 13.75 13.30
N SER A 241 2.82 13.55 11.98
CA SER A 241 2.20 12.41 11.31
C SER A 241 2.82 11.08 11.75
N LEU A 242 4.11 11.07 12.08
CA LEU A 242 4.84 9.93 12.64
C LEU A 242 4.64 9.75 14.16
N GLY A 243 3.91 10.64 14.83
CA GLY A 243 3.65 10.59 16.28
C GLY A 243 4.73 11.25 17.15
N PHE A 244 5.57 12.12 16.58
CA PHE A 244 6.57 12.93 17.29
C PHE A 244 6.10 14.36 17.59
#